data_AF-A0A2V8UF79-F1
#
_entry.id   AF-A0A2V8UF79-F1
#
_cell.length_a   1.000
_cell.length_b   1.000
_cell.length_c   1.000
_cell.angle_alpha   90.00
_cell.angle_beta   90.00
_cell.angle_gamma   90.00
#
_symmetry.space_group_name_H-M   'P 1'
#
loop_
_entity.id
_entity.type
_entity.pdbx_description
1 polymer ?
#
loop_
_entity_poly.entity_id
_entity_poly.type
_entity_poly.pdbx_seq_one_letter_code
_entity_poly.pdbx_strand_id
1 'polypeptide(L)'
;MARRATPLNPFFDGRWFDDEIIILCLRWSFRYKPSYRDLVEMMGERGLPVAHTTILRWAVRYAEEFEKRWRRYERPVGGSWRADETYFKVRGRWVYLYRAVDAKGKTVDFYCICFSGSEGRKHWALRED
;
A
#
# COMPACT_ATOMS: atom_id res chain seq x y z
N MET A 1 -23.93 -11.75 16.54
CA MET A 1 -23.73 -12.20 17.94
C MET A 1 -22.36 -11.73 18.38
N ALA A 2 -22.29 -10.77 19.33
CA ALA A 2 -21.03 -10.20 19.79
C ALA A 2 -20.60 -10.91 21.08
N ARG A 3 -19.58 -11.77 20.99
CA ARG A 3 -18.80 -12.15 22.17
C ARG A 3 -17.62 -11.19 22.20
N ARG A 4 -17.50 -10.39 23.27
CA ARG A 4 -16.29 -9.63 23.58
C ARG A 4 -15.14 -10.62 23.69
N ALA A 5 -14.39 -10.81 22.61
CA ALA A 5 -13.04 -11.33 22.70
C ALA A 5 -12.18 -10.18 23.24
N THR A 6 -11.46 -10.44 24.33
CA THR A 6 -10.38 -9.57 24.80
C THR A 6 -9.50 -9.20 23.59
N PRO A 7 -9.18 -7.92 23.36
CA PRO A 7 -8.32 -7.57 22.24
C PRO A 7 -7.01 -8.33 22.41
N LEU A 8 -6.66 -9.15 21.44
CA LEU A 8 -5.40 -9.90 21.38
C LEU A 8 -4.21 -8.92 21.40
N ASN A 9 -4.46 -7.64 21.10
CA ASN A 9 -3.48 -6.58 21.16
C ASN A 9 -4.14 -5.25 21.58
N PRO A 10 -3.62 -4.52 22.60
CA PRO A 10 -4.08 -3.17 22.96
C PRO A 10 -4.15 -2.17 21.79
N PHE A 11 -3.43 -2.48 20.71
CA PHE A 11 -3.40 -1.73 19.46
C PHE A 11 -4.76 -1.60 18.74
N PHE A 12 -5.68 -2.53 18.96
CA PHE A 12 -7.03 -2.53 18.38
C PHE A 12 -8.12 -2.23 19.40
N ASP A 13 -7.76 -1.62 20.54
CA ASP A 13 -8.75 -1.29 21.55
C ASP A 13 -9.80 -0.28 21.04
N GLY A 14 -11.05 -0.45 21.50
CA GLY A 14 -12.18 0.38 21.11
C GLY A 14 -12.67 0.21 19.66
N ARG A 15 -12.29 -0.87 18.95
CA ARG A 15 -12.81 -1.16 17.60
C ARG A 15 -14.10 -1.99 17.67
N TRP A 16 -14.98 -1.77 16.70
CA TRP A 16 -16.25 -2.51 16.59
C TRP A 16 -16.07 -3.92 16.01
N PHE A 17 -15.03 -4.11 15.22
CA PHE A 17 -14.66 -5.42 14.63
C PHE A 17 -13.54 -6.04 15.45
N ASP A 18 -13.57 -7.37 15.56
CA ASP A 18 -12.50 -8.14 16.20
C ASP A 18 -11.15 -7.93 15.49
N ASP A 19 -10.08 -7.93 16.28
CA ASP A 19 -8.69 -7.72 15.85
C ASP A 19 -8.33 -8.65 14.68
N GLU A 20 -8.76 -9.91 14.75
CA GLU A 20 -8.48 -10.93 13.73
C GLU A 20 -9.07 -10.58 12.37
N ILE A 21 -10.27 -9.99 12.34
CA ILE A 21 -10.93 -9.57 11.10
C ILE A 21 -10.14 -8.40 10.48
N ILE A 22 -9.74 -7.44 11.31
CA ILE A 22 -8.94 -6.29 10.88
C ILE A 22 -7.60 -6.78 10.31
N ILE A 23 -6.88 -7.63 11.04
CA ILE A 23 -5.59 -8.19 10.64
C ILE A 23 -5.74 -9.00 9.34
N LEU A 24 -6.80 -9.81 9.20
CA LEU A 24 -7.04 -10.60 8.01
C LEU A 24 -7.23 -9.71 6.77
N CYS A 25 -8.06 -8.67 6.88
CA CYS A 25 -8.30 -7.72 5.80
C CYS A 25 -7.00 -7.03 5.36
N LEU A 26 -6.21 -6.55 6.33
CA LEU A 26 -4.93 -5.89 6.07
C LEU A 26 -3.89 -6.84 5.46
N ARG A 27 -3.84 -8.07 5.96
CA ARG A 27 -2.92 -9.09 5.43
C ARG A 27 -3.21 -9.34 3.96
N TRP A 28 -4.48 -9.49 3.59
CA TRP A 28 -4.87 -9.71 2.20
C TRP A 28 -4.64 -8.48 1.32
N SER A 29 -4.97 -7.28 1.81
CA SER A 29 -4.73 -6.05 1.05
C SER A 29 -3.25 -5.85 0.73
N PHE A 30 -2.35 -6.11 1.67
CA PHE A 30 -0.91 -5.92 1.46
C PHE A 30 -0.26 -7.07 0.68
N ARG A 31 -0.67 -8.32 0.91
CA ARG A 31 -0.04 -9.49 0.29
C ARG A 31 -0.46 -9.72 -1.15
N TYR A 32 -1.76 -9.68 -1.41
CA TYR A 32 -2.34 -10.09 -2.70
C TYR A 32 -2.79 -8.90 -3.56
N LYS A 33 -2.83 -7.69 -2.98
CA LYS A 33 -3.28 -6.45 -3.63
C LYS A 33 -4.65 -6.56 -4.35
N PRO A 34 -5.67 -7.23 -3.78
CA PRO A 34 -7.02 -7.17 -4.32
C PRO A 34 -7.56 -5.73 -4.21
N SER A 35 -8.59 -5.41 -5.00
CA SER A 35 -9.31 -4.16 -4.81
C SER A 35 -10.03 -4.17 -3.44
N TYR A 36 -10.22 -3.00 -2.84
CA TYR A 36 -10.99 -2.92 -1.58
C TYR A 36 -12.45 -3.36 -1.77
N ARG A 37 -12.99 -3.34 -3.00
CA ARG A 37 -14.34 -3.87 -3.28
C ARG A 37 -14.33 -5.38 -3.29
N ASP A 38 -13.33 -5.99 -3.91
CA ASP A 38 -13.16 -7.44 -3.93
C ASP A 38 -13.01 -7.97 -2.49
N LEU A 39 -12.26 -7.26 -1.64
CA LEU A 39 -12.17 -7.60 -0.22
C LEU A 39 -13.52 -7.53 0.49
N VAL A 40 -14.37 -6.58 0.15
CA VAL A 40 -15.74 -6.51 0.71
C VAL A 40 -16.57 -7.70 0.27
N GLU A 41 -16.50 -8.08 -1.00
CA GLU A 41 -17.20 -9.26 -1.52
C GLU A 41 -16.73 -10.53 -0.81
N MET A 42 -15.42 -10.73 -0.69
CA MET A 42 -14.83 -11.87 0.02
C MET A 42 -15.21 -11.92 1.51
N MET A 43 -15.34 -10.76 2.17
CA MET A 43 -15.82 -10.71 3.56
C MET A 43 -17.34 -10.93 3.64
N GLY A 44 -18.09 -10.48 2.65
CA GLY A 44 -19.52 -10.74 2.50
C GLY A 44 -19.84 -12.22 2.38
N GLU A 45 -19.08 -12.97 1.57
CA GLU A 45 -19.17 -14.44 1.46
C GLU A 45 -18.95 -15.15 2.81
N ARG A 46 -18.21 -14.52 3.73
CA ARG A 46 -17.94 -15.01 5.09
C ARG A 46 -18.94 -14.50 6.13
N GLY A 47 -20.00 -13.80 5.71
CA GLY A 47 -21.01 -13.24 6.60
C GLY A 47 -20.55 -11.99 7.37
N LEU A 48 -19.47 -11.34 6.94
CA LEU A 48 -18.89 -10.15 7.58
C LEU A 48 -19.18 -8.90 6.72
N PRO A 49 -20.26 -8.15 7.01
CA PRO A 49 -20.57 -6.94 6.26
C PRO A 49 -19.60 -5.81 6.65
N VAL A 50 -18.60 -5.58 5.80
CA VAL A 50 -17.60 -4.51 5.97
C VAL A 50 -17.72 -3.53 4.80
N ALA A 51 -17.70 -2.23 5.06
CA ALA A 51 -17.63 -1.23 4.00
C ALA A 51 -16.20 -1.07 3.47
N HIS A 52 -16.04 -0.84 2.16
CA HIS A 52 -14.73 -0.67 1.53
C HIS A 52 -13.95 0.52 2.14
N THR A 53 -14.65 1.59 2.56
CA THR A 53 -14.07 2.74 3.25
C THR A 53 -13.52 2.39 4.63
N THR A 54 -14.11 1.41 5.32
CA THR A 54 -13.60 0.90 6.60
C THR A 54 -12.27 0.19 6.40
N ILE A 55 -12.17 -0.68 5.39
CA ILE A 55 -10.92 -1.37 5.04
C ILE A 55 -9.84 -0.36 4.63
N LEU A 56 -10.20 0.64 3.82
CA LEU A 56 -9.28 1.73 3.45
C LEU A 56 -8.77 2.50 4.68
N ARG A 57 -9.66 2.86 5.63
CA ARG A 57 -9.27 3.55 6.87
C ARG A 57 -8.35 2.70 7.74
N TRP A 58 -8.59 1.39 7.81
CA TRP A 58 -7.68 0.47 8.49
C TRP A 58 -6.33 0.43 7.80
N ALA A 59 -6.29 0.29 6.47
CA ALA A 59 -5.05 0.24 5.71
C ALA A 59 -4.20 1.50 5.96
N VAL A 60 -4.80 2.68 5.87
CA VAL A 60 -4.10 3.95 6.15
C VAL A 60 -3.62 4.04 7.61
N ARG A 61 -4.48 3.68 8.57
CA ARG A 61 -4.14 3.80 10.00
C ARG A 61 -3.04 2.83 10.44
N TYR A 62 -3.06 1.62 9.91
CA TYR A 62 -2.25 0.52 10.42
C TYR A 62 -1.06 0.16 9.52
N ALA A 63 -0.98 0.67 8.29
CA ALA A 63 0.10 0.36 7.35
C ALA A 63 1.49 0.56 7.98
N GLU A 64 1.76 1.71 8.59
CA GLU A 64 3.09 2.00 9.15
C GLU A 64 3.51 1.01 10.24
N GLU A 65 2.58 0.64 11.13
CA GLU A 65 2.89 -0.29 12.22
C GLU A 65 3.10 -1.72 11.68
N PHE A 66 2.29 -2.12 10.70
CA PHE A 66 2.50 -3.38 9.99
C PHE A 66 3.85 -3.41 9.29
N GLU A 67 4.24 -2.32 8.63
CA GLU A 67 5.52 -2.20 7.94
C GLU A 67 6.69 -2.30 8.94
N LYS A 68 6.64 -1.57 10.06
CA LYS A 68 7.67 -1.64 11.12
C LYS A 68 7.89 -3.06 11.63
N ARG A 69 6.81 -3.81 11.84
CA ARG A 69 6.87 -5.20 12.30
C ARG A 69 7.35 -6.14 11.20
N TRP A 70 6.89 -5.92 9.97
CA TRP A 70 7.26 -6.72 8.81
C TRP A 70 8.73 -6.55 8.41
N ARG A 71 9.27 -5.33 8.54
CA ARG A 71 10.66 -4.99 8.15
C ARG A 71 11.70 -5.89 8.81
N ARG A 72 11.41 -6.44 10.00
CA ARG A 72 12.29 -7.38 10.73
C ARG A 72 12.42 -8.74 10.04
N TYR A 73 11.41 -9.14 9.28
CA TYR A 73 11.37 -10.40 8.52
C TYR A 73 11.77 -10.21 7.05
N GLU A 74 11.98 -8.96 6.64
CA GLU A 74 12.33 -8.64 5.26
C GLU A 74 13.82 -8.91 5.02
N ARG A 75 14.14 -9.52 3.86
CA ARG A 75 15.55 -9.73 3.50
C ARG A 75 16.24 -8.38 3.29
N PRO A 76 17.54 -8.22 3.62
CA PRO A 76 18.27 -6.99 3.34
C PRO A 76 18.39 -6.73 1.82
N VAL A 77 18.57 -5.47 1.46
CA VAL A 77 18.83 -5.06 0.07
C VAL A 77 20.17 -5.64 -0.40
N GLY A 78 20.22 -6.15 -1.63
CA GLY A 78 21.46 -6.68 -2.22
C GLY A 78 22.50 -5.61 -2.54
N GLY A 79 23.73 -6.04 -2.89
CA GLY A 79 24.85 -5.13 -3.19
C GLY A 79 24.76 -4.38 -4.53
N SER A 80 23.79 -4.72 -5.39
CA SER A 80 23.57 -4.06 -6.69
C SER A 80 22.09 -3.77 -6.90
N TRP A 81 21.79 -2.59 -7.43
CA TRP A 81 20.44 -2.12 -7.72
C TRP A 81 20.36 -1.48 -9.11
N ARG A 82 19.16 -1.49 -9.68
CA ARG A 82 18.79 -0.82 -10.94
C ARG A 82 17.66 0.15 -10.64
N ALA A 83 17.65 1.30 -11.29
CA ALA A 83 16.57 2.28 -11.15
C ALA A 83 15.86 2.45 -12.49
N ASP A 84 14.53 2.38 -12.45
CA ASP A 84 13.66 2.68 -13.59
C ASP A 84 13.00 4.05 -13.37
N GLU A 85 12.82 4.81 -14.45
CA GLU A 85 12.04 6.04 -14.48
C GLU A 85 10.70 5.79 -15.17
N THR A 86 9.59 6.20 -14.54
CA THR A 86 8.24 6.08 -15.09
C THR A 86 7.49 7.38 -14.88
N TYR A 87 6.71 7.79 -15.87
CA TYR A 87 5.97 9.03 -15.88
C TYR A 87 4.46 8.75 -15.94
N PHE A 88 3.68 9.46 -15.14
CA PHE A 88 2.22 9.35 -15.17
C PHE A 88 1.56 10.65 -14.73
N LYS A 89 0.27 10.80 -15.04
CA LYS A 89 -0.50 11.98 -14.64
C LYS A 89 -1.26 11.71 -13.34
N VAL A 90 -1.04 12.56 -12.34
CA VAL A 90 -1.83 12.58 -11.10
C VAL A 90 -2.62 13.89 -11.05
N ARG A 91 -3.95 13.81 -11.08
CA ARG A 91 -4.86 14.97 -11.04
C ARG A 91 -4.47 16.07 -12.06
N GLY A 92 -4.09 15.65 -13.27
CA GLY A 92 -3.71 16.55 -14.37
C GLY A 92 -2.26 17.06 -14.34
N ARG A 93 -1.46 16.73 -13.33
CA ARG A 93 -0.03 17.08 -13.26
C ARG A 93 0.85 15.90 -13.63
N TRP A 94 1.93 16.14 -14.37
CA TRP A 94 2.93 15.12 -14.66
C TRP A 94 3.79 14.84 -13.43
N VAL A 95 3.92 13.55 -13.11
CA VAL A 95 4.73 13.05 -12.01
C VAL A 95 5.74 12.07 -12.58
N TYR A 96 6.99 12.26 -12.21
CA TYR A 96 8.09 11.34 -12.47
C TYR A 96 8.30 10.48 -11.22
N LEU A 97 8.29 9.17 -11.41
CA LEU A 97 8.54 8.15 -10.41
C LEU A 97 9.82 7.43 -10.77
N TYR A 98 10.81 7.53 -9.89
CA TYR A 98 12.00 6.71 -9.91
C TYR A 98 11.79 5.56 -8.93
N ARG A 99 12.01 4.32 -9.38
CA ARG A 99 11.97 3.14 -8.51
C ARG A 99 13.31 2.42 -8.60
N ALA A 100 14.00 2.29 -7.47
CA ALA A 100 15.18 1.46 -7.36
C ALA A 100 14.80 0.04 -6.90
N VAL A 101 15.27 -0.98 -7.60
CA VAL A 101 15.09 -2.40 -7.27
C VAL A 101 16.42 -3.13 -7.26
N ASP A 102 16.59 -4.06 -6.33
CA ASP A 102 17.79 -4.90 -6.30
C ASP A 102 17.71 -6.05 -7.31
N ALA A 103 18.83 -6.78 -7.48
CA ALA A 103 18.92 -7.88 -8.43
C ALA A 103 17.91 -9.03 -8.19
N LYS A 104 17.35 -9.15 -6.98
CA LYS A 104 16.36 -10.17 -6.59
C LYS A 104 14.94 -9.56 -6.51
N GLY A 105 14.72 -8.38 -7.09
CA GLY A 105 13.42 -7.73 -7.22
C GLY A 105 12.87 -7.09 -5.93
N LYS A 106 13.69 -6.90 -4.89
CA LYS A 106 13.26 -6.12 -3.70
C LYS A 106 13.40 -4.65 -4.03
N THR A 107 12.37 -3.87 -3.74
CA THR A 107 12.43 -2.42 -3.82
C THR A 107 13.43 -1.88 -2.79
N VAL A 108 14.35 -1.05 -3.27
CA VAL A 108 15.30 -0.30 -2.45
C VAL A 108 14.66 0.99 -1.97
N ASP A 109 14.17 1.80 -2.92
CA ASP A 109 13.54 3.10 -2.63
C ASP A 109 12.66 3.57 -3.80
N PHE A 110 11.83 4.58 -3.52
CA PHE A 110 11.04 5.32 -4.49
C PHE A 110 11.24 6.82 -4.33
N TYR A 111 11.42 7.52 -5.44
CA TYR A 111 11.48 8.98 -5.45
C TYR A 111 10.46 9.55 -6.45
N CYS A 112 9.63 10.49 -5.98
CA CYS A 112 8.57 11.09 -6.78
C CYS A 112 8.80 12.60 -6.91
N ILE A 113 8.82 13.09 -8.15
CA ILE A 113 8.90 14.53 -8.44
C ILE A 113 7.64 14.95 -9.20
N CYS A 114 6.93 15.95 -8.67
CA CYS A 114 5.78 16.57 -9.33
C CYS A 114 6.17 17.95 -9.84
N PHE A 115 6.06 18.18 -11.14
CA PHE A 115 6.32 19.49 -11.71
C PHE A 115 5.02 20.29 -11.83
N SER A 116 4.95 21.43 -11.15
CA SER A 116 3.85 22.38 -11.30
C SER A 116 4.14 23.34 -12.45
N GLY A 117 3.72 23.00 -13.67
CA GLY A 117 3.84 23.91 -14.81
C GLY A 117 4.14 23.20 -16.13
N SER A 118 4.07 23.96 -17.22
CA SER A 118 4.35 23.53 -18.61
C SER A 118 5.76 22.96 -18.84
N GLU A 119 6.64 22.94 -17.84
CA GLU A 119 8.00 22.38 -17.90
C GLU A 119 8.06 20.87 -17.99
N GLY A 120 7.08 20.14 -17.44
CA GLY A 120 7.01 18.68 -17.61
C GLY A 120 6.89 18.26 -19.09
N ARG A 121 6.40 19.15 -19.96
CA ARG A 121 6.31 18.94 -21.41
C ARG A 121 7.64 19.16 -22.15
N LYS A 122 8.55 19.97 -21.61
CA LYS A 122 9.80 20.35 -22.29
C LYS A 122 10.85 19.24 -22.29
N HIS A 123 10.88 18.40 -21.25
CA HIS A 123 11.83 17.29 -21.19
C HIS A 123 11.43 16.11 -22.09
N TRP A 124 10.12 15.86 -22.27
CA TRP A 124 9.60 14.84 -23.19
C TRP A 124 9.83 15.18 -24.66
N ALA A 125 9.65 16.45 -25.04
CA ALA A 125 9.75 16.89 -26.43
C ALA A 125 11.20 16.88 -27.00
N LEU A 126 12.24 16.73 -26.17
CA LEU A 126 13.65 16.79 -26.58
C LEU A 126 14.30 15.41 -26.79
N ARG A 127 13.55 14.31 -26.63
CA ARG A 127 14.09 12.94 -26.65
C ARG A 127 13.52 12.07 -27.78
N GLU A 128 12.61 12.61 -28.59
CA GLU A 128 12.01 11.94 -29.76
C GLU A 128 12.57 12.45 -31.11
N ASP A 129 13.62 13.28 -31.11
CA ASP A 129 14.36 13.73 -32.30
C ASP A 129 15.65 12.91 -32.55
#